data_AF-A0A3N9P523-F1
#
_entry.id   AF-A0A3N9P523-F1
#
_cell.length_a   1.000
_cell.length_b   1.000
_cell.length_c   1.000
_cell.angle_alpha   90.00
_cell.angle_beta   90.00
_cell.angle_gamma   90.00
#
_symmetry.space_group_name_H-M   'P 1'
#
loop_
_entity.id
_entity.type
_entity.pdbx_description
1 polymer ?
#
loop_
_entity_poly.entity_id
_entity_poly.type
_entity_poly.pdbx_seq_one_letter_code
_entity_poly.pdbx_strand_id
1 'polypeptide(L)'
;MKILMIILVFLLEGCAMANEKLDIFGYYEPQLMGAEVKGQWYHTSSNKLRLDIQSTLDNISFGANFDYITYHGRTRWNILDFLSDDVVETVPQGRHGYYVIPFEDRTFLDNAYARIALEHVDVTVGKQQISLGAGYVWNPTDIFNVKDVLDPTYEQPGHNAVRLDFPMGQYRISGIYAAKDTWENSAKLIEFKGALGHMDYSLLAIEKIWQFHDYTAFDAQTFTFQELPERRRLYGAGTAGELFGLGLWTEYAYNDMQTSDDFYELVVGLDYTFDFQTYLTLEVYRNTLAKNEHPRYDLNDWMRYFAAEQKAIARDQLYLLIQHPITDFITLGASTIYAVSDNSLAVVPMMYYSFAENMEFFAYVNFNIGQEGTAYSKQQGNGLLMRARIYF
;
A
#
# COMPACT_ATOMS: atom_id res chain seq x y z
N MET A 1 3.36 -16.14 18.62
CA MET A 1 4.62 -15.39 18.76
C MET A 1 5.76 -16.20 19.38
N LYS A 2 5.62 -16.78 20.59
CA LYS A 2 6.72 -17.53 21.25
C LYS A 2 7.24 -18.75 20.47
N ILE A 3 6.36 -19.53 19.83
CA ILE A 3 6.76 -20.72 19.05
C ILE A 3 7.52 -20.33 17.77
N LEU A 4 7.07 -19.27 17.08
CA LEU A 4 7.73 -18.76 15.87
C LEU A 4 9.13 -18.23 16.18
N MET A 5 9.28 -17.55 17.33
CA MET A 5 10.57 -17.02 17.81
C MET A 5 11.55 -18.15 18.16
N ILE A 6 11.07 -19.25 18.76
CA ILE A 6 11.87 -20.43 19.06
C ILE A 6 12.35 -21.10 17.77
N ILE A 7 11.46 -21.27 16.78
CA ILE A 7 11.83 -21.84 15.47
C ILE A 7 12.87 -20.94 14.77
N LEU A 8 12.69 -19.62 14.80
CA LEU A 8 13.65 -18.67 14.22
C LEU A 8 15.03 -18.75 14.90
N VAL A 9 15.09 -18.87 16.23
CA VAL A 9 16.35 -19.02 16.98
C VAL A 9 17.05 -20.34 16.64
N PHE A 10 16.31 -21.46 16.58
CA PHE A 10 16.90 -22.75 16.19
C PHE A 10 17.41 -22.76 14.74
N LEU A 11 16.72 -22.06 13.83
CA LEU A 11 17.14 -21.92 12.43
C LEU A 11 18.36 -21.00 12.27
N LEU A 12 18.45 -19.92 13.06
CA LEU A 12 19.60 -19.04 13.12
C LEU A 12 20.84 -19.75 13.70
N GLU A 13 20.67 -20.54 14.76
CA GLU A 13 21.73 -21.39 15.30
C GLU A 13 22.17 -22.46 14.28
N GLY A 14 21.22 -23.02 13.52
CA GLY A 14 21.50 -23.95 12.41
C GLY A 14 22.34 -23.32 11.30
N CYS A 15 22.00 -22.10 10.85
CA CYS A 15 22.76 -21.38 9.82
C CYS A 15 24.15 -20.97 10.31
N ALA A 16 24.28 -20.53 11.57
CA ALA A 16 25.56 -20.13 12.16
C ALA A 16 26.54 -21.31 12.27
N MET A 17 26.02 -22.54 12.45
CA MET A 17 26.82 -23.77 12.48
C MET A 17 27.22 -24.28 11.08
N ALA A 18 26.53 -23.86 10.02
CA ALA A 18 26.66 -24.43 8.67
C ALA A 18 27.76 -23.78 7.80
N ASN A 19 28.50 -22.78 8.29
CA ASN A 19 29.51 -22.04 7.52
C ASN A 19 28.95 -21.40 6.23
N GLU A 20 27.64 -21.14 6.20
CA GLU A 20 26.93 -20.55 5.08
C GLU A 20 26.89 -19.02 5.17
N LYS A 21 26.77 -18.39 4.00
CA LYS A 21 26.85 -16.94 3.85
C LYS A 21 25.55 -16.31 4.34
N LEU A 22 25.55 -15.90 5.61
CA LEU A 22 24.55 -15.00 6.16
C LEU A 22 24.77 -13.61 5.55
N ASP A 23 23.82 -13.16 4.74
CA ASP A 23 23.84 -11.82 4.17
C ASP A 23 23.06 -10.87 5.09
N ILE A 24 23.73 -9.81 5.54
CA ILE A 24 23.14 -8.72 6.31
C ILE A 24 23.34 -7.46 5.50
N PHE A 25 22.23 -6.78 5.21
CA PHE A 25 22.20 -5.55 4.44
C PHE A 25 21.01 -4.71 4.92
N GLY A 26 20.86 -3.52 4.37
CA GLY A 26 19.68 -2.71 4.67
C GLY A 26 19.89 -1.27 4.27
N TYR A 27 19.18 -0.38 4.96
CA TYR A 27 19.36 1.05 4.72
C TYR A 27 18.99 1.90 5.94
N TYR A 28 19.57 3.10 5.96
CA TYR A 28 19.13 4.19 6.82
C TYR A 28 18.37 5.23 5.99
N GLU A 29 17.20 5.64 6.46
CA GLU A 29 16.28 6.53 5.76
C GLU A 29 15.82 7.68 6.67
N PRO A 30 16.47 8.85 6.60
CA PRO A 30 15.91 10.08 7.12
C PRO A 30 14.85 10.63 6.17
N GLN A 31 13.72 11.07 6.72
CA GLN A 31 12.61 11.66 6.00
C GLN A 31 12.11 12.92 6.69
N LEU A 32 11.71 13.91 5.90
CA LEU A 32 10.95 15.08 6.34
C LEU A 32 9.66 15.14 5.52
N MET A 33 8.52 15.23 6.21
CA MET A 33 7.22 15.51 5.63
C MET A 33 6.72 16.86 6.20
N GLY A 34 6.14 17.69 5.36
CA GLY A 34 5.51 18.94 5.79
C GLY A 34 4.23 19.21 5.04
N ALA A 35 3.30 19.91 5.68
CA ALA A 35 2.02 20.29 5.10
C ALA A 35 1.57 21.66 5.61
N GLU A 36 1.02 22.46 4.72
CA GLU A 36 0.26 23.66 5.07
C GLU A 36 -1.19 23.26 5.36
N VAL A 37 -1.64 23.49 6.59
CA VAL A 37 -3.01 23.18 7.04
C VAL A 37 -3.59 24.44 7.67
N LYS A 38 -4.73 24.92 7.13
CA LYS A 38 -5.41 26.15 7.58
C LYS A 38 -4.47 27.36 7.71
N GLY A 39 -3.55 27.52 6.74
CA GLY A 39 -2.59 28.63 6.68
C GLY A 39 -1.43 28.55 7.67
N GLN A 40 -1.24 27.40 8.32
CA GLN A 40 -0.10 27.14 9.21
C GLN A 40 0.74 25.98 8.66
N TRP A 41 2.06 26.13 8.70
CA TRP A 41 2.98 25.09 8.27
C TRP A 41 3.32 24.15 9.43
N TYR A 42 3.17 22.86 9.18
CA TYR A 42 3.55 21.81 10.12
C TYR A 42 4.50 20.83 9.45
N HIS A 43 5.35 20.19 10.25
CA HIS A 43 6.25 19.15 9.76
C HIS A 43 6.41 18.03 10.77
N THR A 44 6.63 16.84 10.22
CA THR A 44 7.03 15.63 10.92
C THR A 44 8.31 15.13 10.24
N SER A 45 9.33 14.82 11.01
CA SER A 45 10.48 14.08 10.48
C SER A 45 10.55 12.69 11.08
N SER A 46 11.15 11.76 10.35
CA SER A 46 11.42 10.41 10.84
C SER A 46 12.80 9.94 10.46
N ASN A 47 13.37 9.07 11.28
CA ASN A 47 14.56 8.31 10.93
C ASN A 47 14.20 6.83 11.01
N LYS A 48 14.40 6.12 9.90
CA LYS A 48 14.20 4.67 9.79
C LYS A 48 15.54 3.99 9.62
N LEU A 49 15.80 2.95 10.41
CA LEU A 49 16.85 1.98 10.15
C LEU A 49 16.17 0.65 9.83
N ARG A 50 16.44 0.13 8.64
CA ARG A 50 16.01 -1.19 8.22
C ARG A 50 17.22 -2.12 8.16
N LEU A 51 17.08 -3.29 8.76
CA LEU A 51 18.08 -4.36 8.72
C LEU A 51 17.43 -5.61 8.14
N ASP A 52 17.91 -6.04 6.98
CA ASP A 52 17.52 -7.26 6.28
C ASP A 52 18.57 -8.35 6.54
N ILE A 53 18.08 -9.57 6.74
CA ILE A 53 18.87 -10.79 6.94
C ILE A 53 18.36 -11.83 5.97
N GLN A 54 19.26 -12.40 5.19
CA GLN A 54 18.96 -13.48 4.27
C GLN A 54 19.95 -14.64 4.41
N SER A 55 19.43 -15.86 4.29
CA SER A 55 20.24 -17.08 4.23
C SER A 55 19.57 -18.09 3.30
N THR A 56 20.35 -18.93 2.64
CA THR A 56 19.85 -20.04 1.81
C THR A 56 20.68 -21.29 2.06
N LEU A 57 20.01 -22.36 2.47
CA LEU A 57 20.55 -23.69 2.74
C LEU A 57 19.84 -24.70 1.85
N ASP A 58 20.55 -25.27 0.87
CA ASP A 58 20.02 -26.22 -0.11
C ASP A 58 18.72 -25.72 -0.79
N ASN A 59 17.57 -26.31 -0.43
CA ASN A 59 16.26 -26.00 -0.96
C ASN A 59 15.42 -25.12 -0.01
N ILE A 60 16.03 -24.56 1.03
CA ILE A 60 15.38 -23.72 2.03
C ILE A 60 16.01 -22.33 2.02
N SER A 61 15.21 -21.29 1.88
CA SER A 61 15.64 -19.91 2.06
C SER A 61 14.92 -19.25 3.23
N PHE A 62 15.66 -18.40 3.95
CA PHE A 62 15.18 -17.61 5.06
C PHE A 62 15.34 -16.13 4.73
N GLY A 63 14.32 -15.35 5.04
CA GLY A 63 14.35 -13.90 4.92
C GLY A 63 13.70 -13.27 6.14
N ALA A 64 14.36 -12.29 6.75
CA ALA A 64 13.80 -11.49 7.81
C ALA A 64 14.25 -10.04 7.67
N ASN A 65 13.39 -9.10 8.07
CA ASN A 65 13.79 -7.70 8.18
C ASN A 65 13.11 -7.00 9.33
N PHE A 66 13.89 -6.10 9.92
CA PHE A 66 13.56 -5.40 11.14
C PHE A 66 13.68 -3.91 10.92
N ASP A 67 12.62 -3.20 11.29
CA ASP A 67 12.52 -1.76 11.17
C ASP A 67 12.55 -1.10 12.54
N TYR A 68 13.40 -0.09 12.67
CA TYR A 68 13.43 0.85 13.79
C TYR A 68 13.14 2.25 13.26
N ILE A 69 12.02 2.84 13.70
CA ILE A 69 11.56 4.15 13.21
C ILE A 69 11.34 5.07 14.41
N THR A 70 11.92 6.26 14.34
CA THR A 70 11.69 7.35 15.31
C THR A 70 11.05 8.54 14.63
N TYR A 71 10.10 9.20 15.29
CA TYR A 71 9.39 10.37 14.79
C TYR A 71 9.70 11.61 15.63
N HIS A 72 9.86 12.75 14.96
CA HIS A 72 10.25 14.04 15.54
C HIS A 72 9.37 15.17 14.97
N GLY A 73 9.33 16.32 15.66
CA GLY A 73 8.46 17.44 15.27
C GLY A 73 7.00 17.24 15.69
N ARG A 74 6.04 17.53 14.80
CA ARG A 74 4.61 17.33 15.08
C ARG A 74 4.25 15.87 14.87
N THR A 75 4.15 15.09 15.95
CA THR A 75 3.81 13.65 15.88
C THR A 75 2.33 13.34 16.10
N ARG A 76 1.48 14.35 16.28
CA ARG A 76 0.03 14.18 16.50
C ARG A 76 -0.74 15.07 15.53
N TRP A 77 -1.52 14.44 14.66
CA TRP A 77 -2.28 15.11 13.60
C TRP A 77 -3.75 14.82 13.77
N ASN A 78 -4.56 15.88 13.89
CA ASN A 78 -6.00 15.73 13.95
C ASN A 78 -6.55 15.71 12.51
N ILE A 79 -7.16 14.60 12.10
CA ILE A 79 -7.69 14.46 10.73
C ILE A 79 -8.75 15.52 10.44
N LEU A 80 -9.51 15.96 11.46
CA LEU A 80 -10.51 17.01 11.31
C LEU A 80 -9.93 18.35 10.84
N ASP A 81 -8.62 18.58 11.01
CA ASP A 81 -7.96 19.78 10.49
C ASP A 81 -7.90 19.80 8.94
N PHE A 82 -8.10 18.65 8.29
CA PHE A 82 -8.02 18.46 6.83
C PHE A 82 -9.40 18.36 6.16
N LEU A 83 -10.48 18.27 6.94
CA LEU A 83 -11.84 18.10 6.43
C LEU A 83 -12.53 19.47 6.23
N SER A 84 -13.59 19.49 5.41
CA SER A 84 -14.45 20.67 5.24
C SER A 84 -15.25 20.98 6.50
N ASP A 85 -15.63 22.24 6.68
CA ASP A 85 -16.38 22.69 7.85
C ASP A 85 -17.70 21.92 8.01
N ASP A 86 -18.42 21.67 6.90
CA ASP A 86 -19.67 20.88 6.90
C ASP A 86 -19.51 19.48 7.52
N VAL A 87 -18.38 18.80 7.27
CA VAL A 87 -18.10 17.47 7.83
C VAL A 87 -17.70 17.60 9.30
N VAL A 88 -16.86 18.59 9.63
CA VAL A 88 -16.39 18.81 11.00
C VAL A 88 -17.54 19.18 11.95
N GLU A 89 -18.53 19.95 11.48
CA GLU A 89 -19.71 20.33 12.25
C GLU A 89 -20.58 19.14 12.66
N THR A 90 -20.50 18.01 11.94
CA THR A 90 -21.18 16.76 12.35
C THR A 90 -20.54 16.10 13.58
N VAL A 91 -19.30 16.47 13.92
CA VAL A 91 -18.56 15.92 15.06
C VAL A 91 -18.74 16.82 16.29
N PRO A 92 -19.31 16.32 17.40
CA PRO A 92 -19.40 17.08 18.64
C PRO A 92 -18.02 17.54 19.12
N GLN A 93 -17.88 18.83 19.50
CA GLN A 93 -16.59 19.41 19.92
C GLN A 93 -15.85 18.58 20.98
N GLY A 94 -16.58 18.01 21.95
CA GLY A 94 -16.02 17.14 22.99
C GLY A 94 -15.41 15.82 22.50
N ARG A 95 -15.61 15.46 21.22
CA ARG A 95 -15.07 14.25 20.58
C ARG A 95 -13.92 14.52 19.61
N HIS A 96 -13.58 15.77 19.34
CA HIS A 96 -12.54 16.13 18.37
C HIS A 96 -11.17 15.51 18.69
N GLY A 97 -10.88 15.27 19.97
CA GLY A 97 -9.64 14.63 20.42
C GLY A 97 -9.49 13.15 20.01
N TYR A 98 -10.57 12.48 19.58
CA TYR A 98 -10.53 11.05 19.19
C TYR A 98 -10.09 10.84 17.73
N TYR A 99 -9.98 11.90 16.94
CA TYR A 99 -9.59 11.86 15.52
C TYR A 99 -8.11 12.18 15.31
N VAL A 100 -7.31 12.04 16.37
CA VAL A 100 -5.86 12.28 16.33
C VAL A 100 -5.15 11.00 15.92
N ILE A 101 -4.44 11.04 14.79
CA ILE A 101 -3.47 10.00 14.39
C ILE A 101 -2.12 10.33 15.05
N PRO A 102 -1.60 9.42 15.90
CA PRO A 102 -0.26 9.55 16.45
C PRO A 102 0.78 8.87 15.53
N PHE A 103 1.90 9.56 15.30
CA PHE A 103 3.13 8.99 14.75
C PHE A 103 4.03 8.62 15.93
N GLU A 104 4.04 7.34 16.28
CA GLU A 104 4.77 6.83 17.44
C GLU A 104 6.02 6.07 17.01
N ASP A 105 7.09 6.25 17.78
CA ASP A 105 8.32 5.47 17.62
C ASP A 105 7.96 3.98 17.64
N ARG A 106 8.44 3.26 16.63
CA ARG A 106 8.07 1.87 16.42
C ARG A 106 9.27 1.03 16.08
N THR A 107 9.18 -0.21 16.55
CA THR A 107 10.19 -1.22 16.32
C THR A 107 9.45 -2.51 16.02
N PHE A 108 9.65 -3.06 14.83
CA PHE A 108 8.89 -4.21 14.41
C PHE A 108 9.64 -5.08 13.40
N LEU A 109 9.29 -6.35 13.42
CA LEU A 109 9.70 -7.32 12.42
C LEU A 109 8.75 -7.18 11.23
N ASP A 110 9.20 -6.60 10.13
CA ASP A 110 8.35 -6.36 8.97
C ASP A 110 8.12 -7.67 8.21
N ASN A 111 9.17 -8.46 8.00
CA ASN A 111 9.10 -9.80 7.43
C ASN A 111 9.94 -10.80 8.24
N ALA A 112 9.49 -12.05 8.26
CA ALA A 112 10.23 -13.19 8.79
C ALA A 112 9.57 -14.48 8.27
N TYR A 113 10.16 -15.07 7.25
CA TYR A 113 9.62 -16.24 6.58
C TYR A 113 10.72 -17.23 6.20
N ALA A 114 10.28 -18.47 6.01
CA ALA A 114 11.06 -19.53 5.39
C ALA A 114 10.33 -19.99 4.13
N ARG A 115 11.07 -20.17 3.03
CA ARG A 115 10.58 -20.80 1.80
C ARG A 115 11.30 -22.13 1.61
N ILE A 116 10.53 -23.18 1.37
CA ILE A 116 11.03 -24.52 1.08
C ILE A 116 10.63 -24.85 -0.35
N ALA A 117 11.61 -25.00 -1.23
CA ALA A 117 11.39 -25.43 -2.60
C ALA A 117 11.34 -26.97 -2.67
N LEU A 118 10.20 -27.53 -3.07
CA LEU A 118 10.05 -28.95 -3.33
C LEU A 118 9.82 -29.17 -4.83
N GLU A 119 9.94 -30.42 -5.27
CA GLU A 119 9.88 -30.78 -6.70
C GLU A 119 8.63 -30.24 -7.43
N HIS A 120 7.48 -30.20 -6.76
CA HIS A 120 6.20 -29.84 -7.35
C HIS A 120 5.48 -28.68 -6.63
N VAL A 121 6.04 -28.19 -5.52
CA VAL A 121 5.40 -27.16 -4.70
C VAL A 121 6.43 -26.37 -3.92
N ASP A 122 6.31 -25.05 -3.93
CA ASP A 122 7.04 -24.19 -3.01
C ASP A 122 6.15 -23.86 -1.82
N VAL A 123 6.71 -24.01 -0.62
CA VAL A 123 6.00 -23.74 0.64
C VAL A 123 6.65 -22.54 1.31
N THR A 124 5.91 -21.45 1.50
CA THR A 124 6.39 -20.28 2.24
C THR A 124 5.58 -20.10 3.52
N VAL A 125 6.26 -20.09 4.67
CA VAL A 125 5.63 -19.96 5.99
C VAL A 125 6.25 -18.81 6.75
N GLY A 126 5.40 -17.97 7.37
CA GLY A 126 5.82 -16.89 8.24
C GLY A 126 5.19 -15.55 7.84
N LYS A 127 5.79 -14.47 8.30
CA LYS A 127 5.40 -13.11 7.94
C LYS A 127 6.07 -12.74 6.62
N GLN A 128 5.29 -12.65 5.55
CA GLN A 128 5.75 -12.52 4.18
C GLN A 128 4.90 -11.49 3.42
N GLN A 129 5.49 -10.78 2.47
CA GLN A 129 4.73 -9.92 1.57
C GLN A 129 3.78 -10.76 0.70
N ILE A 130 2.55 -10.28 0.57
CA ILE A 130 1.54 -10.85 -0.32
C ILE A 130 1.13 -9.73 -1.26
N SER A 131 1.68 -9.70 -2.46
CA SER A 131 1.41 -8.67 -3.45
C SER A 131 0.55 -9.24 -4.57
N LEU A 132 -0.62 -8.65 -4.80
CA LEU A 132 -1.56 -9.08 -5.84
C LEU A 132 -1.81 -7.94 -6.82
N GLY A 133 -2.29 -8.30 -8.01
CA GLY A 133 -2.57 -7.32 -9.06
C GLY A 133 -1.31 -6.83 -9.79
N ALA A 134 -1.56 -6.09 -10.86
CA ALA A 134 -0.56 -5.49 -11.74
C ALA A 134 -0.69 -3.97 -11.89
N GLY A 135 -1.80 -3.39 -11.39
CA GLY A 135 -2.04 -1.96 -11.35
C GLY A 135 -0.92 -1.17 -10.70
N TYR A 136 -0.68 0.01 -11.23
CA TYR A 136 0.44 0.88 -10.86
C TYR A 136 0.11 1.67 -9.58
N VAL A 137 -0.98 2.44 -9.58
CA VAL A 137 -1.45 3.21 -8.41
C VAL A 137 -2.49 2.44 -7.62
N TRP A 138 -3.44 1.81 -8.31
CA TRP A 138 -4.54 1.08 -7.70
C TRP A 138 -4.50 -0.41 -8.07
N ASN A 139 -4.64 -1.28 -7.06
CA ASN A 139 -4.77 -2.74 -7.26
C ASN A 139 -6.11 -3.23 -6.74
N PRO A 140 -7.16 -3.29 -7.59
CA PRO A 140 -8.46 -3.86 -7.23
C PRO A 140 -8.38 -5.22 -6.55
N THR A 141 -7.48 -6.10 -7.02
CA THR A 141 -7.39 -7.47 -6.51
C THR A 141 -6.53 -7.64 -5.25
N ASP A 142 -5.74 -6.62 -4.88
CA ASP A 142 -5.01 -6.62 -3.62
C ASP A 142 -5.91 -6.12 -2.48
N ILE A 143 -6.20 -7.03 -1.55
CA ILE A 143 -6.94 -6.73 -0.31
C ILE A 143 -6.09 -6.90 0.94
N PHE A 144 -4.80 -7.19 0.76
CA PHE A 144 -3.82 -7.31 1.82
C PHE A 144 -3.08 -5.99 2.02
N ASN A 145 -2.89 -5.24 0.94
CA ASN A 145 -2.19 -3.96 0.96
C ASN A 145 -3.05 -2.84 0.37
N VAL A 146 -2.77 -1.63 0.85
CA VAL A 146 -3.26 -0.38 0.25
C VAL A 146 -2.03 0.43 -0.11
N LYS A 147 -1.96 0.87 -1.37
CA LYS A 147 -0.85 1.68 -1.87
C LYS A 147 -0.98 3.11 -1.38
N ASP A 148 0.15 3.73 -1.08
CA ASP A 148 0.21 5.18 -0.97
C ASP A 148 0.30 5.77 -2.39
N VAL A 149 -0.73 6.53 -2.77
CA VAL A 149 -0.84 7.11 -4.12
C VAL A 149 0.16 8.28 -4.31
N LEU A 150 0.57 8.93 -3.22
CA LEU A 150 1.49 10.08 -3.25
C LEU A 150 2.95 9.67 -3.07
N ASP A 151 3.21 8.51 -2.45
CA ASP A 151 4.55 7.95 -2.28
C ASP A 151 4.75 6.66 -3.10
N PRO A 152 5.35 6.73 -4.30
CA PRO A 152 5.63 5.55 -5.12
C PRO A 152 6.71 4.64 -4.50
N THR A 153 7.42 5.11 -3.48
CA THR A 153 8.49 4.38 -2.81
C THR A 153 8.05 3.75 -1.47
N TYR A 154 6.73 3.67 -1.24
CA TYR A 154 6.13 3.00 -0.08
C TYR A 154 6.55 1.51 -0.01
N GLU A 155 6.58 0.97 1.20
CA GLU A 155 6.87 -0.44 1.43
C GLU A 155 5.60 -1.22 1.77
N GLN A 156 5.50 -2.44 1.25
CA GLN A 156 4.40 -3.33 1.55
C GLN A 156 4.67 -4.10 2.85
N PRO A 157 3.71 -4.11 3.79
CA PRO A 157 3.87 -4.82 5.04
C PRO A 157 3.83 -6.34 4.84
N GLY A 158 4.55 -7.07 5.69
CA GLY A 158 4.45 -8.53 5.74
C GLY A 158 3.15 -9.02 6.41
N HIS A 159 2.60 -10.13 5.92
CA HIS A 159 1.41 -10.80 6.44
C HIS A 159 1.75 -12.19 6.97
N ASN A 160 1.22 -12.55 8.14
CA ASN A 160 1.39 -13.91 8.68
C ASN A 160 0.56 -14.89 7.84
N ALA A 161 1.22 -15.73 7.06
CA ALA A 161 0.55 -16.66 6.18
C ALA A 161 1.34 -17.95 5.95
N VAL A 162 0.62 -18.96 5.48
CA VAL A 162 1.16 -20.12 4.77
C VAL A 162 0.76 -19.95 3.31
N ARG A 163 1.75 -20.09 2.43
CA ARG A 163 1.58 -19.99 0.98
C ARG A 163 2.11 -21.26 0.32
N LEU A 164 1.34 -21.79 -0.61
CA LEU A 164 1.69 -22.92 -1.46
C LEU A 164 1.65 -22.46 -2.91
N ASP A 165 2.75 -22.59 -3.63
CA ASP A 165 2.83 -22.31 -5.06
C ASP A 165 3.10 -23.60 -5.82
N PHE A 166 2.20 -23.96 -6.74
CA PHE A 166 2.31 -25.13 -7.62
C PHE A 166 2.68 -24.66 -9.03
N PRO A 167 3.97 -24.68 -9.41
CA PRO A 167 4.41 -24.37 -10.76
C PRO A 167 4.05 -25.52 -11.72
N MET A 168 3.45 -25.19 -12.87
CA MET A 168 3.01 -26.15 -13.89
C MET A 168 3.36 -25.60 -15.28
N GLY A 169 4.65 -25.55 -15.60
CA GLY A 169 5.14 -24.94 -16.83
C GLY A 169 4.85 -23.43 -16.87
N GLN A 170 4.04 -22.98 -17.82
CA GLN A 170 3.63 -21.57 -17.96
C GLN A 170 2.50 -21.15 -17.00
N TYR A 171 1.98 -22.09 -16.21
CA TYR A 171 0.90 -21.84 -15.26
C TYR A 171 1.40 -21.94 -13.82
N ARG A 172 0.74 -21.21 -12.93
CA ARG A 172 0.97 -21.31 -11.48
C ARG A 172 -0.36 -21.28 -10.75
N ILE A 173 -0.58 -22.21 -9.83
CA ILE A 173 -1.66 -22.15 -8.85
C ILE A 173 -1.07 -21.80 -7.50
N SER A 174 -1.64 -20.80 -6.84
CA SER A 174 -1.20 -20.36 -5.51
C SER A 174 -2.35 -20.49 -4.53
N GLY A 175 -2.09 -21.08 -3.37
CA GLY A 175 -3.00 -21.09 -2.23
C GLY A 175 -2.37 -20.31 -1.08
N ILE A 176 -3.10 -19.36 -0.51
CA ILE A 176 -2.64 -18.58 0.65
C ILE A 176 -3.67 -18.73 1.78
N TYR A 177 -3.17 -18.99 2.97
CA TYR A 177 -3.94 -19.05 4.20
C TYR A 177 -3.30 -18.16 5.26
N ALA A 178 -4.01 -17.09 5.65
CA ALA A 178 -3.61 -16.21 6.75
C ALA A 178 -4.53 -16.44 7.95
N ALA A 179 -4.02 -17.18 8.94
CA ALA A 179 -4.78 -17.64 10.09
C ALA A 179 -5.20 -16.49 11.01
N LYS A 180 -6.45 -16.54 11.48
CA LYS A 180 -6.97 -15.76 12.62
C LYS A 180 -7.44 -16.73 13.73
N ASP A 181 -8.22 -16.23 14.69
CA ASP A 181 -8.71 -17.01 15.84
C ASP A 181 -9.56 -18.23 15.44
N THR A 182 -10.27 -18.13 14.30
CA THR A 182 -11.06 -19.23 13.73
C THR A 182 -10.84 -19.37 12.23
N TRP A 183 -11.18 -20.53 11.68
CA TRP A 183 -11.13 -20.79 10.24
C TRP A 183 -12.01 -19.81 9.46
N GLU A 184 -13.21 -19.52 9.97
CA GLU A 184 -14.19 -18.61 9.36
C GLU A 184 -13.64 -17.18 9.29
N ASN A 185 -12.85 -16.77 10.27
CA ASN A 185 -12.25 -15.43 10.34
C ASN A 185 -10.91 -15.32 9.59
N SER A 186 -10.33 -16.45 9.20
CA SER A 186 -9.04 -16.51 8.50
C SER A 186 -9.19 -16.09 7.03
N ALA A 187 -8.20 -15.38 6.50
CA ALA A 187 -8.16 -15.03 5.09
C ALA A 187 -7.68 -16.23 4.26
N LYS A 188 -8.36 -16.49 3.14
CA LYS A 188 -8.12 -17.61 2.24
C LYS A 188 -8.08 -17.07 0.83
N LEU A 189 -7.06 -17.41 0.07
CA LEU A 189 -6.92 -17.02 -1.33
C LEU A 189 -6.53 -18.22 -2.17
N ILE A 190 -7.14 -18.32 -3.35
CA ILE A 190 -6.65 -19.14 -4.46
C ILE A 190 -6.43 -18.23 -5.66
N GLU A 191 -5.28 -18.39 -6.32
CA GLU A 191 -4.91 -17.63 -7.51
C GLU A 191 -4.40 -18.59 -8.58
N PHE A 192 -4.90 -18.44 -9.80
CA PHE A 192 -4.37 -19.05 -10.99
C PHE A 192 -3.69 -17.96 -11.82
N LYS A 193 -2.43 -18.14 -12.21
CA LYS A 193 -1.74 -17.32 -13.21
C LYS A 193 -1.34 -18.15 -14.41
N GLY A 194 -1.38 -17.53 -15.59
CA GLY A 194 -0.87 -18.08 -16.83
C GLY A 194 -0.34 -16.99 -17.74
N ALA A 195 0.36 -17.41 -18.78
CA ALA A 195 0.86 -16.54 -19.84
C ALA A 195 0.25 -16.95 -21.19
N LEU A 196 -0.08 -15.97 -22.02
CA LEU A 196 -0.51 -16.14 -23.41
C LEU A 196 0.13 -15.06 -24.29
N GLY A 197 1.14 -15.45 -25.07
CA GLY A 197 1.88 -14.52 -25.92
C GLY A 197 2.70 -13.52 -25.08
N HIS A 198 2.44 -12.23 -25.27
CA HIS A 198 3.09 -11.14 -24.52
C HIS A 198 2.28 -10.68 -23.31
N MET A 199 1.23 -11.42 -22.94
CA MET A 199 0.31 -11.08 -21.86
C MET A 199 0.29 -12.16 -20.80
N ASP A 200 0.41 -11.76 -19.56
CA ASP A 200 0.08 -12.57 -18.38
C ASP A 200 -1.36 -12.32 -17.98
N TYR A 201 -2.01 -13.34 -17.44
CA TYR A 201 -3.35 -13.24 -16.89
C TYR A 201 -3.45 -13.95 -15.55
N SER A 202 -4.34 -13.45 -14.69
CA SER A 202 -4.62 -13.98 -13.37
C SER A 202 -6.10 -14.08 -13.10
N LEU A 203 -6.52 -15.16 -12.45
CA LEU A 203 -7.86 -15.33 -11.89
C LEU A 203 -7.71 -15.66 -10.40
N LEU A 204 -8.48 -15.01 -9.54
CA LEU A 204 -8.39 -15.25 -8.11
C LEU A 204 -9.75 -15.20 -7.41
N ALA A 205 -9.81 -15.90 -6.29
CA ALA A 205 -10.91 -15.84 -5.35
C ALA A 205 -10.34 -15.70 -3.94
N ILE A 206 -10.90 -14.77 -3.17
CA ILE A 206 -10.47 -14.47 -1.80
C ILE A 206 -11.68 -14.45 -0.87
N GLU A 207 -11.55 -15.03 0.31
CA GLU A 207 -12.50 -14.82 1.43
C GLU A 207 -11.71 -14.25 2.61
N LYS A 208 -12.18 -13.12 3.17
CA LYS A 208 -11.54 -12.43 4.32
C LYS A 208 -12.59 -11.67 5.12
N ILE A 209 -12.36 -11.52 6.43
CA ILE A 209 -13.10 -10.53 7.23
C ILE A 209 -12.51 -9.15 6.97
N TRP A 210 -13.33 -8.27 6.40
CA TRP A 210 -13.01 -6.85 6.26
C TRP A 210 -13.53 -6.11 7.48
N GLN A 211 -12.67 -5.31 8.10
CA GLN A 211 -13.02 -4.49 9.25
C GLN A 211 -13.23 -3.06 8.76
N PHE A 212 -14.49 -2.61 8.76
CA PHE A 212 -14.82 -1.20 8.68
C PHE A 212 -14.99 -0.64 10.10
N HIS A 213 -14.79 0.65 10.26
CA HIS A 213 -15.26 1.36 11.46
C HIS A 213 -16.44 2.29 11.15
N ASP A 214 -17.26 2.52 12.17
CA ASP A 214 -18.16 3.68 12.24
C ASP A 214 -17.51 4.76 13.12
N TYR A 215 -16.94 5.75 12.45
CA TYR A 215 -16.26 6.89 13.05
C TYR A 215 -17.21 7.92 13.66
N THR A 216 -18.52 7.71 13.59
CA THR A 216 -19.52 8.51 14.32
C THR A 216 -19.86 7.90 15.69
N ALA A 217 -19.57 6.60 15.88
CA ALA A 217 -19.87 5.83 17.07
C ALA A 217 -18.58 5.49 17.85
N PHE A 218 -18.31 6.23 18.92
CA PHE A 218 -17.14 6.02 19.78
C PHE A 218 -17.54 5.30 21.08
N ASP A 219 -16.85 4.21 21.40
CA ASP A 219 -16.99 3.50 22.66
C ASP A 219 -16.00 4.06 23.70
N ALA A 220 -16.55 4.72 24.72
CA ALA A 220 -15.76 5.34 25.78
C ALA A 220 -15.13 4.33 26.76
N GLN A 221 -15.56 3.06 26.76
CA GLN A 221 -15.00 2.02 27.63
C GLN A 221 -13.73 1.42 27.03
N THR A 222 -13.74 1.15 25.73
CA THR A 222 -12.60 0.59 24.99
C THR A 222 -11.70 1.65 24.38
N PHE A 223 -12.18 2.90 24.33
CA PHE A 223 -11.50 4.03 23.71
C PHE A 223 -11.26 3.83 22.20
N THR A 224 -12.22 3.17 21.53
CA THR A 224 -12.16 2.83 20.10
C THR A 224 -13.44 3.26 19.38
N PHE A 225 -13.35 3.48 18.08
CA PHE A 225 -14.54 3.57 17.23
C PHE A 225 -15.17 2.18 17.08
N GLN A 226 -16.48 2.13 16.82
CA GLN A 226 -17.20 0.88 16.67
C GLN A 226 -16.73 0.13 15.42
N GLU A 227 -16.23 -1.09 15.60
CA GLU A 227 -15.90 -2.00 14.51
C GLU A 227 -17.18 -2.61 13.91
N LEU A 228 -17.24 -2.66 12.59
CA LEU A 228 -18.27 -3.30 11.77
C LEU A 228 -17.62 -4.40 10.90
N PRO A 229 -17.15 -5.50 11.51
CA PRO A 229 -16.50 -6.58 10.77
C PRO A 229 -17.51 -7.32 9.91
N GLU A 230 -17.12 -7.61 8.67
CA GLU A 230 -17.99 -8.27 7.71
C GLU A 230 -17.20 -9.24 6.83
N ARG A 231 -17.83 -10.35 6.45
CA ARG A 231 -17.24 -11.27 5.48
C ARG A 231 -17.29 -10.65 4.08
N ARG A 232 -16.12 -10.50 3.47
CA ARG A 232 -15.91 -10.12 2.08
C ARG A 232 -15.46 -11.34 1.27
N ARG A 233 -16.12 -11.59 0.15
CA ARG A 233 -15.67 -12.51 -0.89
C ARG A 233 -15.32 -11.73 -2.14
N LEU A 234 -14.08 -11.86 -2.60
CA LEU A 234 -13.59 -11.18 -3.79
C LEU A 234 -13.40 -12.19 -4.91
N TYR A 235 -13.92 -11.90 -6.10
CA TYR A 235 -13.61 -12.62 -7.34
C TYR A 235 -12.91 -11.66 -8.30
N GLY A 236 -11.68 -11.99 -8.65
CA GLY A 236 -10.79 -11.09 -9.37
C GLY A 236 -10.27 -11.69 -10.66
N ALA A 237 -10.09 -10.83 -11.66
CA ALA A 237 -9.39 -11.15 -12.90
C ALA A 237 -8.42 -10.01 -13.23
N GLY A 238 -7.27 -10.35 -13.78
CA GLY A 238 -6.27 -9.38 -14.17
C GLY A 238 -5.50 -9.82 -15.41
N THR A 239 -4.97 -8.86 -16.15
CA THR A 239 -3.99 -9.09 -17.21
C THR A 239 -2.96 -7.97 -17.22
N ALA A 240 -1.72 -8.30 -17.55
CA ALA A 240 -0.65 -7.34 -17.74
C ALA A 240 0.32 -7.85 -18.79
N GLY A 241 0.91 -6.96 -19.58
CA GLY A 241 1.86 -7.33 -20.60
C GLY A 241 2.14 -6.20 -21.58
N GLU A 242 2.65 -6.55 -22.74
CA GLU A 242 3.02 -5.59 -23.77
C GLU A 242 2.23 -5.82 -25.06
N LEU A 243 1.72 -4.75 -25.65
CA LEU A 243 1.06 -4.77 -26.95
C LEU A 243 1.49 -3.56 -27.79
N PHE A 244 2.08 -3.82 -28.97
CA PHE A 244 2.60 -2.79 -29.88
C PHE A 244 3.60 -1.82 -29.22
N GLY A 245 4.42 -2.31 -28.29
CA GLY A 245 5.39 -1.51 -27.54
C GLY A 245 4.78 -0.70 -26.38
N LEU A 246 3.47 -0.80 -26.14
CA LEU A 246 2.80 -0.21 -24.98
C LEU A 246 2.70 -1.26 -23.87
N GLY A 247 3.13 -0.91 -22.67
CA GLY A 247 2.75 -1.64 -21.47
C GLY A 247 1.24 -1.47 -21.25
N LEU A 248 0.53 -2.55 -20.97
CA LEU A 248 -0.91 -2.54 -20.71
C LEU A 248 -1.22 -3.42 -19.50
N TRP A 249 -2.13 -2.95 -18.65
CA TRP A 249 -2.70 -3.77 -17.60
C TRP A 249 -4.16 -3.46 -17.36
N THR A 250 -4.88 -4.44 -16.84
CA THR A 250 -6.27 -4.31 -16.44
C THR A 250 -6.52 -5.24 -15.27
N GLU A 251 -7.25 -4.77 -14.25
CA GLU A 251 -7.78 -5.62 -13.19
C GLU A 251 -9.24 -5.30 -12.94
N TYR A 252 -10.02 -6.34 -12.68
CA TYR A 252 -11.40 -6.25 -12.23
C TYR A 252 -11.55 -7.09 -10.96
N ALA A 253 -12.20 -6.53 -9.94
CA ALA A 253 -12.50 -7.22 -8.70
C ALA A 253 -13.96 -6.98 -8.32
N TYR A 254 -14.75 -8.05 -8.24
CA TYR A 254 -16.10 -8.02 -7.69
C TYR A 254 -16.07 -8.44 -6.22
N ASN A 255 -16.72 -7.66 -5.36
CA ASN A 255 -16.75 -7.87 -3.92
C ASN A 255 -18.19 -8.18 -3.49
N ASP A 256 -18.41 -9.46 -3.18
CA ASP A 256 -19.61 -10.01 -2.55
C ASP A 256 -19.52 -9.79 -1.04
N MET A 257 -20.42 -8.95 -0.53
CA MET A 257 -20.46 -8.44 0.83
C MET A 257 -21.62 -9.11 1.58
N GLN A 258 -21.36 -9.59 2.79
CA GLN A 258 -22.35 -10.31 3.61
C GLN A 258 -23.52 -9.44 4.11
N THR A 259 -23.27 -8.16 4.37
CA THR A 259 -24.11 -7.20 5.07
C THR A 259 -24.21 -5.88 4.33
N SER A 260 -23.11 -5.33 3.84
CA SER A 260 -23.11 -4.12 3.01
C SER A 260 -23.42 -4.44 1.54
N ASP A 261 -23.66 -3.41 0.74
CA ASP A 261 -23.90 -3.58 -0.69
C ASP A 261 -22.64 -4.08 -1.41
N ASP A 262 -22.84 -5.06 -2.30
CA ASP A 262 -21.81 -5.51 -3.23
C ASP A 262 -21.28 -4.34 -4.08
N PHE A 263 -20.00 -4.40 -4.40
CA PHE A 263 -19.36 -3.38 -5.24
C PHE A 263 -18.26 -4.00 -6.09
N TYR A 264 -17.80 -3.25 -7.08
CA TYR A 264 -16.66 -3.66 -7.88
C TYR A 264 -15.63 -2.54 -8.01
N GLU A 265 -14.40 -2.99 -8.29
CA GLU A 265 -13.27 -2.15 -8.62
C GLU A 265 -12.76 -2.53 -10.00
N LEU A 266 -12.39 -1.54 -10.81
CA LEU A 266 -11.81 -1.71 -12.15
C LEU A 266 -10.63 -0.77 -12.28
N VAL A 267 -9.51 -1.29 -12.75
CA VAL A 267 -8.36 -0.48 -13.17
C VAL A 267 -7.98 -0.85 -14.60
N VAL A 268 -7.67 0.14 -15.42
CA VAL A 268 -7.09 -0.01 -16.75
C VAL A 268 -5.94 0.97 -16.85
N GLY A 269 -4.75 0.49 -17.19
CA GLY A 269 -3.62 1.38 -17.36
C GLY A 269 -2.73 0.98 -18.52
N LEU A 270 -1.90 1.94 -18.89
CA LEU A 270 -0.95 1.86 -19.96
C LEU A 270 0.32 2.64 -19.61
N ASP A 271 1.45 2.18 -20.13
CA ASP A 271 2.71 2.90 -20.04
C ASP A 271 3.49 2.86 -21.35
N TYR A 272 4.38 3.83 -21.51
CA TYR A 272 5.29 3.90 -22.64
C TYR A 272 6.56 4.67 -22.28
N THR A 273 7.69 4.19 -22.77
CA THR A 273 8.96 4.92 -22.74
C THR A 273 9.31 5.37 -24.16
N PHE A 274 9.37 6.68 -24.38
CA PHE A 274 9.76 7.26 -25.66
C PHE A 274 11.26 7.11 -25.93
N ASP A 275 11.67 7.17 -27.21
CA ASP A 275 13.09 7.12 -27.61
C ASP A 275 13.96 8.22 -26.96
N PHE A 276 13.35 9.35 -26.62
CA PHE A 276 13.99 10.43 -25.86
C PHE A 276 13.90 10.23 -24.34
N GLN A 277 13.72 9.00 -23.88
CA GLN A 277 13.75 8.55 -22.47
C GLN A 277 12.66 9.10 -21.55
N THR A 278 11.71 9.89 -22.05
CA THR A 278 10.53 10.23 -21.25
C THR A 278 9.68 8.99 -21.05
N TYR A 279 9.34 8.72 -19.80
CA TYR A 279 8.41 7.68 -19.39
C TYR A 279 7.05 8.29 -19.08
N LEU A 280 5.99 7.66 -19.56
CA LEU A 280 4.60 8.06 -19.33
C LEU A 280 3.81 6.86 -18.81
N THR A 281 2.98 7.08 -17.80
CA THR A 281 2.01 6.12 -17.28
C THR A 281 0.64 6.80 -17.19
N LEU A 282 -0.41 6.13 -17.66
CA LEU A 282 -1.79 6.54 -17.49
C LEU A 282 -2.59 5.40 -16.87
N GLU A 283 -3.39 5.68 -15.85
CA GLU A 283 -4.24 4.69 -15.20
C GLU A 283 -5.62 5.27 -14.91
N VAL A 284 -6.67 4.55 -15.30
CA VAL A 284 -8.06 4.87 -14.98
C VAL A 284 -8.52 3.89 -13.91
N TYR A 285 -9.12 4.40 -12.84
CA TYR A 285 -9.62 3.60 -11.74
C TYR A 285 -11.07 3.95 -11.42
N ARG A 286 -11.87 2.90 -11.19
CA ARG A 286 -13.25 2.97 -10.74
C ARG A 286 -13.43 2.10 -9.50
N ASN A 287 -14.01 2.67 -8.44
CA ASN A 287 -14.42 1.96 -7.23
C ASN A 287 -15.87 2.30 -6.88
N THR A 288 -16.81 1.38 -7.08
CA THR A 288 -18.24 1.69 -6.85
C THR A 288 -18.66 1.78 -5.39
N LEU A 289 -17.80 1.37 -4.45
CA LEU A 289 -18.00 1.62 -3.01
C LEU A 289 -17.96 3.12 -2.69
N ALA A 290 -17.11 3.86 -3.42
CA ALA A 290 -16.93 5.30 -3.26
C ALA A 290 -18.06 6.11 -3.93
N LYS A 291 -18.18 7.40 -3.56
CA LYS A 291 -19.25 8.26 -4.07
C LYS A 291 -18.83 8.93 -5.39
N ASN A 292 -19.83 9.14 -6.25
CA ASN A 292 -19.66 9.79 -7.56
C ASN A 292 -19.85 11.31 -7.55
N GLU A 293 -19.97 11.96 -6.37
CA GLU A 293 -19.95 13.43 -6.25
C GLU A 293 -19.65 13.84 -4.80
N HIS A 294 -19.07 15.03 -4.62
CA HIS A 294 -18.55 15.48 -3.32
C HIS A 294 -19.61 15.76 -2.24
N PRO A 295 -20.78 16.40 -2.51
CA PRO A 295 -21.77 16.65 -1.45
C PRO A 295 -22.28 15.41 -0.70
N ARG A 296 -21.88 14.19 -1.12
CA ARG A 296 -22.20 12.92 -0.47
C ARG A 296 -21.05 12.32 0.34
N TYR A 297 -19.87 12.94 0.40
CA TYR A 297 -18.79 12.48 1.28
C TYR A 297 -19.11 12.83 2.73
N ASP A 298 -19.22 11.81 3.57
CA ASP A 298 -19.42 11.99 5.00
C ASP A 298 -18.13 11.74 5.82
N LEU A 299 -18.22 11.87 7.15
CA LEU A 299 -17.09 11.61 8.05
C LEU A 299 -16.56 10.18 7.91
N ASN A 300 -17.44 9.19 7.71
CA ASN A 300 -17.03 7.79 7.56
C ASN A 300 -16.26 7.59 6.27
N ASP A 301 -16.69 8.19 5.15
CA ASP A 301 -15.95 8.15 3.89
C ASP A 301 -14.53 8.71 4.07
N TRP A 302 -14.40 9.89 4.67
CA TRP A 302 -13.09 10.48 4.94
C TRP A 302 -12.21 9.62 5.83
N MET A 303 -12.75 9.19 6.97
CA MET A 303 -11.99 8.46 7.97
C MET A 303 -11.56 7.07 7.46
N ARG A 304 -12.43 6.37 6.73
CA ARG A 304 -12.09 5.09 6.09
C ARG A 304 -10.99 5.25 5.04
N TYR A 305 -10.94 6.37 4.34
CA TYR A 305 -9.86 6.66 3.41
C TYR A 305 -8.53 6.89 4.16
N PHE A 306 -8.51 7.76 5.18
CA PHE A 306 -7.31 8.03 5.97
C PHE A 306 -6.80 6.82 6.77
N ALA A 307 -7.70 5.93 7.21
CA ALA A 307 -7.35 4.70 7.90
C ALA A 307 -6.95 3.55 6.95
N ALA A 308 -6.91 3.80 5.63
CA ALA A 308 -6.66 2.80 4.59
C ALA A 308 -7.64 1.61 4.64
N GLU A 309 -8.87 1.84 5.11
CA GLU A 309 -9.97 0.87 5.01
C GLU A 309 -10.58 0.87 3.61
N GLN A 310 -10.45 1.99 2.88
CA GLN A 310 -10.76 2.10 1.46
C GLN A 310 -9.62 2.77 0.69
N LYS A 311 -9.44 2.38 -0.57
CA LYS A 311 -8.34 2.83 -1.43
C LYS A 311 -8.55 4.23 -1.99
N ALA A 312 -9.78 4.73 -1.97
CA ALA A 312 -10.17 6.00 -2.57
C ALA A 312 -11.47 6.53 -1.97
N ILE A 313 -11.60 7.85 -1.92
CA ILE A 313 -12.86 8.53 -1.56
C ILE A 313 -13.74 8.83 -2.79
N ALA A 314 -13.13 9.13 -3.93
CA ALA A 314 -13.81 9.39 -5.20
C ALA A 314 -13.99 8.11 -6.01
N ARG A 315 -15.18 7.93 -6.60
CA ARG A 315 -15.53 6.73 -7.38
C ARG A 315 -14.67 6.55 -8.61
N ASP A 316 -14.51 7.61 -9.40
CA ASP A 316 -13.83 7.59 -10.70
C ASP A 316 -12.61 8.50 -10.64
N GLN A 317 -11.44 7.94 -10.95
CA GLN A 317 -10.15 8.64 -10.89
C GLN A 317 -9.29 8.34 -12.11
N LEU A 318 -8.44 9.30 -12.44
CA LEU A 318 -7.42 9.21 -13.46
C LEU A 318 -6.07 9.53 -12.83
N TYR A 319 -5.07 8.72 -13.08
CA TYR A 319 -3.69 8.98 -12.74
C TYR A 319 -2.85 9.15 -13.99
N LEU A 320 -2.01 10.18 -14.02
CA LEU A 320 -1.00 10.41 -15.04
C LEU A 320 0.34 10.59 -14.35
N LEU A 321 1.38 9.90 -14.82
CA LEU A 321 2.77 10.12 -14.45
C LEU A 321 3.57 10.43 -15.70
N ILE A 322 4.41 11.45 -15.61
CA ILE A 322 5.43 11.76 -16.61
C ILE A 322 6.76 11.89 -15.89
N GLN A 323 7.78 11.18 -16.37
CA GLN A 323 9.14 11.23 -15.83
C GLN A 323 10.15 11.34 -16.96
N HIS A 324 11.25 12.06 -16.73
CA HIS A 324 12.31 12.20 -17.70
C HIS A 324 13.68 12.32 -17.00
N PRO A 325 14.66 11.48 -17.36
CA PRO A 325 16.03 11.62 -16.88
C PRO A 325 16.67 12.85 -17.51
N ILE A 326 16.96 13.87 -16.71
CA ILE A 326 17.62 15.11 -17.16
C ILE A 326 19.14 14.91 -17.27
N THR A 327 19.68 14.04 -16.41
CA THR A 327 21.08 13.61 -16.38
C THR A 327 21.15 12.17 -15.91
N ASP A 328 22.33 11.55 -15.93
CA ASP A 328 22.56 10.20 -15.43
C ASP A 328 22.19 9.99 -13.95
N PHE A 329 22.09 11.08 -13.18
CA PHE A 329 21.83 11.02 -11.73
C PHE A 329 20.47 11.61 -11.34
N ILE A 330 19.86 12.46 -12.18
CA ILE A 330 18.67 13.23 -11.83
C ILE A 330 17.53 12.90 -12.79
N THR A 331 16.43 12.41 -12.25
CA THR A 331 15.15 12.25 -12.94
C THR A 331 14.14 13.23 -12.36
N LEU A 332 13.54 14.04 -13.22
CA LEU A 332 12.40 14.89 -12.85
C LEU A 332 11.12 14.25 -13.35
N GLY A 333 10.04 14.45 -12.59
CA GLY A 333 8.73 14.03 -13.03
C GLY A 333 7.63 14.82 -12.38
N ALA A 334 6.41 14.55 -12.82
CA ALA A 334 5.20 14.96 -12.14
C ALA A 334 4.17 13.86 -12.27
N SER A 335 3.50 13.55 -11.17
CA SER A 335 2.25 12.79 -11.21
C SER A 335 1.05 13.70 -11.02
N THR A 336 -0.10 13.23 -11.46
CA THR A 336 -1.36 13.95 -11.36
C THR A 336 -2.45 12.95 -11.09
N ILE A 337 -3.28 13.22 -10.08
CA ILE A 337 -4.46 12.43 -9.77
C ILE A 337 -5.67 13.32 -9.94
N TYR A 338 -6.54 12.97 -10.87
CA TYR A 338 -7.77 13.68 -11.16
C TYR A 338 -8.97 12.84 -10.73
N ALA A 339 -9.68 13.30 -9.69
CA ALA A 339 -10.94 12.72 -9.26
C ALA A 339 -12.07 13.22 -10.17
N VAL A 340 -12.41 12.42 -11.17
CA VAL A 340 -13.47 12.72 -12.16
C VAL A 340 -14.82 12.92 -11.47
N SER A 341 -15.08 12.14 -10.41
CA SER A 341 -16.35 12.18 -9.68
C SER A 341 -16.65 13.51 -9.00
N ASP A 342 -15.65 14.25 -8.54
CA ASP A 342 -15.85 15.53 -7.86
C ASP A 342 -15.13 16.71 -8.52
N ASN A 343 -14.48 16.46 -9.66
CA ASN A 343 -13.75 17.45 -10.45
C ASN A 343 -12.64 18.15 -9.64
N SER A 344 -11.88 17.37 -8.87
CA SER A 344 -10.69 17.83 -8.13
C SER A 344 -9.41 17.16 -8.63
N LEU A 345 -8.28 17.83 -8.41
CA LEU A 345 -6.98 17.48 -8.99
C LEU A 345 -5.85 17.63 -7.96
N ALA A 346 -5.02 16.60 -7.80
CA ALA A 346 -3.72 16.71 -7.17
C ALA A 346 -2.62 16.71 -8.23
N VAL A 347 -1.65 17.63 -8.12
CA VAL A 347 -0.45 17.66 -8.96
C VAL A 347 0.78 17.51 -8.07
N VAL A 348 1.64 16.55 -8.40
CA VAL A 348 2.77 16.15 -7.56
C VAL A 348 4.07 16.18 -8.37
N PRO A 349 4.72 17.34 -8.52
CA PRO A 349 6.07 17.43 -9.04
C PRO A 349 7.05 16.68 -8.13
N MET A 350 7.95 15.91 -8.72
CA MET A 350 8.89 15.07 -8.00
C MET A 350 10.28 15.06 -8.65
N MET A 351 11.26 14.70 -7.84
CA MET A 351 12.65 14.59 -8.23
C MET A 351 13.25 13.34 -7.57
N TYR A 352 13.96 12.56 -8.37
CA TYR A 352 14.82 11.48 -7.93
C TYR A 352 16.26 11.88 -8.22
N TYR A 353 17.14 11.69 -7.24
CA TYR A 353 18.54 11.98 -7.35
C TYR A 353 19.38 10.85 -6.76
N SER A 354 20.11 10.14 -7.62
CA SER A 354 21.09 9.12 -7.23
C SER A 354 22.44 9.80 -7.04
N PHE A 355 22.75 10.20 -5.80
CA PHE A 355 23.99 10.92 -5.49
C PHE A 355 25.22 10.02 -5.54
N ALA A 356 25.07 8.75 -5.12
CA ALA A 356 26.11 7.73 -5.11
C ALA A 356 25.48 6.35 -5.36
N GLU A 357 26.30 5.33 -5.63
CA GLU A 357 25.84 3.96 -5.92
C GLU A 357 24.97 3.37 -4.79
N ASN A 358 25.17 3.81 -3.54
CA ASN A 358 24.43 3.35 -2.37
C ASN A 358 23.59 4.45 -1.72
N MET A 359 23.32 5.57 -2.42
CA MET A 359 22.51 6.64 -1.86
C MET A 359 21.54 7.25 -2.87
N GLU A 360 20.27 7.25 -2.49
CA GLU A 360 19.17 7.83 -3.25
C GLU A 360 18.52 8.96 -2.46
N PHE A 361 18.09 10.00 -3.18
CA PHE A 361 17.27 11.08 -2.65
C PHE A 361 16.00 11.19 -3.49
N PHE A 362 14.86 11.26 -2.79
CA PHE A 362 13.56 11.47 -3.38
C PHE A 362 12.91 12.68 -2.73
N ALA A 363 12.34 13.56 -3.54
CA ALA A 363 11.53 14.65 -3.04
C ALA A 363 10.32 14.88 -3.93
N TYR A 364 9.19 15.24 -3.31
CA TYR A 364 8.04 15.75 -4.02
C TYR A 364 7.40 16.92 -3.26
N VAL A 365 6.64 17.71 -4.01
CA VAL A 365 5.67 18.66 -3.46
C VAL A 365 4.30 18.27 -4.00
N ASN A 366 3.23 18.41 -3.21
CA ASN A 366 1.86 18.15 -3.69
C ASN A 366 1.02 19.43 -3.63
N PHE A 367 0.27 19.66 -4.71
CA PHE A 367 -0.66 20.77 -4.84
C PHE A 367 -2.06 20.22 -5.10
N ASN A 368 -2.99 20.53 -4.20
CA ASN A 368 -4.39 20.14 -4.30
C ASN A 368 -5.23 21.31 -4.86
N ILE A 369 -5.98 21.02 -5.93
CA ILE A 369 -6.78 21.96 -6.70
C ILE A 369 -8.20 21.39 -6.81
N GLY A 370 -9.10 21.89 -5.98
CA GLY A 370 -10.48 21.47 -5.92
C GLY A 370 -11.32 22.44 -5.11
N GLN A 371 -12.64 22.32 -5.23
CA GLN A 371 -13.57 23.04 -4.35
C GLN A 371 -13.47 22.49 -2.93
N GLU A 372 -13.89 23.27 -1.94
CA GLU A 372 -13.91 22.79 -0.56
C GLU A 372 -14.65 21.45 -0.42
N GLY A 373 -14.06 20.57 0.38
CA GLY A 373 -14.53 19.23 0.68
C GLY A 373 -14.32 18.20 -0.44
N THR A 374 -13.92 18.58 -1.65
CA THR A 374 -13.51 17.59 -2.67
C THR A 374 -12.25 16.82 -2.24
N ALA A 375 -12.03 15.64 -2.84
CA ALA A 375 -10.93 14.72 -2.56
C ALA A 375 -9.55 15.40 -2.61
N TYR A 376 -9.37 16.34 -3.56
CA TYR A 376 -8.15 17.13 -3.72
C TYR A 376 -8.42 18.62 -3.52
N SER A 377 -9.14 18.97 -2.46
CA SER A 377 -9.34 20.37 -2.03
C SER A 377 -8.09 20.94 -1.34
N LYS A 378 -7.97 22.27 -1.26
CA LYS A 378 -6.86 22.91 -0.56
C LYS A 378 -6.81 22.57 0.94
N GLN A 379 -7.96 22.25 1.55
CA GLN A 379 -8.08 21.83 2.94
C GLN A 379 -7.32 20.52 3.23
N GLN A 380 -7.19 19.64 2.23
CA GLN A 380 -6.38 18.42 2.32
C GLN A 380 -4.87 18.69 2.45
N GLY A 381 -4.49 19.96 2.33
CA GLY A 381 -3.13 20.44 2.54
C GLY A 381 -2.27 20.36 1.30
N ASN A 382 -1.46 21.39 1.08
CA ASN A 382 -0.32 21.32 0.17
C ASN A 382 0.91 21.00 0.99
N GLY A 383 1.71 20.06 0.52
CA GLY A 383 2.78 19.50 1.32
C GLY A 383 4.02 19.19 0.50
N LEU A 384 5.00 18.66 1.23
CA LEU A 384 6.23 18.16 0.67
C LEU A 384 6.68 16.92 1.42
N LEU A 385 7.44 16.10 0.73
CA LEU A 385 8.21 15.02 1.32
C LEU A 385 9.62 15.09 0.75
N MET A 386 10.61 14.91 1.62
CA MET A 386 12.00 14.68 1.25
C MET A 386 12.49 13.45 1.99
N ARG A 387 13.16 12.55 1.27
CA ARG A 387 13.64 11.26 1.77
C ARG A 387 15.01 11.00 1.19
N ALA A 388 15.96 10.58 2.02
CA ALA A 388 17.19 9.96 1.54
C ALA A 388 17.20 8.50 1.97
N ARG A 389 17.76 7.60 1.16
CA ARG A 389 18.03 6.20 1.52
C ARG A 389 19.51 5.93 1.33
N ILE A 390 20.15 5.45 2.38
CA ILE A 390 21.59 5.12 2.39
C ILE A 390 21.72 3.62 2.65
N TYR A 391 22.10 2.88 1.63
CA TYR A 391 22.23 1.43 1.66
C TYR A 391 23.60 0.99 2.19
N PHE A 392 23.63 -0.14 2.90
CA PHE A 392 24.85 -0.76 3.46
C PHE A 392 24.85 -2.27 3.33
#